data_AF-A0A7C5L456-F1
#
_entry.id   AF-A0A7C5L456-F1
#
_cell.length_a   1.000
_cell.length_b   1.000
_cell.length_c   1.000
_cell.angle_alpha   90.00
_cell.angle_beta   90.00
_cell.angle_gamma   90.00
#
_symmetry.space_group_name_H-M   'P 1'
#
loop_
_entity.id
_entity.type
_entity.pdbx_description
1 polymer ?
#
loop_
_entity_poly.entity_id
_entity_poly.type
_entity_poly.pdbx_seq_one_letter_code
_entity_poly.pdbx_strand_id
1 'polypeptide(L)'
;MKRLFTLKYGFLLALLLPALGGRAQKLHLSWTYESSDTAAVLQGGARGVYADSLALYDGITGLVDSLQAEGFLLAHLDSLGCTGDSCTARINTGPRFNWIELEAGALPEFLLTQAGFRQTEFAGRPLRYEQLRSLQKRLLEKAAENGYPLARIRLDSIRFQDGGGARARLHYESGPLLRYGALQLRGDAGIEPDVLQKLLHLPKGEVYKQKEATAISQNLKALPYLEESAPVQWLFMGEEAVPILQLRKRNASLFDFLFGLNSRSNPGGPRFSFTGQLRADFYNAFRHGERFQLQYEQLPSGTRKLAMRANYPYLGPLPIGASGQFEQFKQDSSFSNLLWRTGISYPLKTQQHISMYWQGGSSTLLQIDSAQIKQSRQLPEQLDVEERGLGLELALGRLDELFNPRKGWTGSLDISLLRKTIPKNPAITELQDDSQPDFDFETLYDSISTKSTQMRAQWALSWHLPLFELSSLKLGILSGHLLNRSSSEGDAPRAGIFRNELFQLGGYRDLRGFDERSLRASSFAVLTAEYRWLTGPDSRFYLFADYAWLEERSVAGNFTEHPLGLGAGLTFGTPAGQLAINLAFGKLQGQSFDWRNPKIHLGYVGRF
;
A
#
# COMPACT_ATOMS: atom_id res chain seq x y z
N MET A 1 45.90 -31.80 -30.82
CA MET A 1 47.29 -32.07 -31.24
C MET A 1 48.24 -31.49 -30.20
N LYS A 2 49.30 -32.24 -29.81
CA LYS A 2 50.70 -31.84 -29.52
C LYS A 2 50.93 -30.48 -28.81
N ARG A 3 51.65 -30.31 -27.67
CA ARG A 3 52.48 -31.11 -26.73
C ARG A 3 52.39 -30.37 -25.36
N LEU A 4 52.46 -30.91 -24.13
CA LEU A 4 52.78 -32.22 -23.53
C LEU A 4 54.28 -32.65 -23.39
N PHE A 5 54.63 -33.10 -22.19
CA PHE A 5 55.93 -33.54 -21.62
C PHE A 5 56.92 -32.41 -21.22
N THR A 6 57.62 -32.48 -20.08
CA THR A 6 57.89 -33.61 -19.16
C THR A 6 57.50 -33.37 -17.68
N LEU A 7 56.89 -34.40 -17.09
CA LEU A 7 56.79 -34.64 -15.65
C LEU A 7 58.15 -35.07 -15.08
N LYS A 8 58.45 -34.78 -13.80
CA LYS A 8 59.14 -35.76 -12.91
C LYS A 8 58.77 -35.55 -11.44
N TYR A 9 58.41 -36.66 -10.83
CA TYR A 9 57.85 -36.87 -9.49
C TYR A 9 58.61 -36.24 -8.32
N GLY A 10 57.85 -35.82 -7.31
CA GLY A 10 58.33 -35.56 -5.95
C GLY A 10 57.16 -35.36 -4.97
N PHE A 11 56.71 -36.43 -4.31
CA PHE A 11 55.99 -36.48 -3.02
C PHE A 11 54.97 -35.33 -2.76
N LEU A 12 53.65 -35.51 -2.86
CA LEU A 12 52.82 -36.52 -2.20
C LEU A 12 53.20 -36.82 -0.72
N LEU A 13 53.73 -35.81 -0.02
CA LEU A 13 54.00 -35.88 1.42
C LEU A 13 53.84 -34.51 2.13
N ALA A 14 52.71 -33.85 1.88
CA ALA A 14 52.32 -32.61 2.58
C ALA A 14 50.85 -32.60 3.05
N LEU A 15 50.18 -33.76 3.04
CA LEU A 15 48.78 -33.92 3.45
C LEU A 15 48.61 -34.42 4.91
N LEU A 16 49.72 -34.47 5.66
CA LEU A 16 49.78 -34.81 7.09
C LEU A 16 50.83 -33.94 7.83
N LEU A 17 50.77 -32.62 7.63
CA LEU A 17 51.36 -31.67 8.57
C LEU A 17 50.22 -31.17 9.48
N PRO A 18 50.17 -31.59 10.77
CA PRO A 18 49.17 -31.08 11.69
C PRO A 18 49.43 -29.60 11.93
N ALA A 19 48.36 -28.81 11.91
CA ALA A 19 48.21 -27.50 12.53
C ALA A 19 49.49 -26.85 13.08
N LEU A 20 50.41 -26.44 12.19
CA LEU A 20 51.25 -25.28 12.44
C LEU A 20 50.33 -24.06 12.37
N GLY A 21 49.55 -23.90 13.43
CA GLY A 21 48.90 -22.65 13.74
C GLY A 21 50.01 -21.65 13.98
N GLY A 22 50.44 -20.99 12.91
CA GLY A 22 51.12 -19.70 12.98
C GLY A 22 50.20 -18.82 13.79
N ARG A 23 50.50 -18.69 15.09
CA ARG A 23 49.78 -17.78 15.97
C ARG A 23 50.00 -16.41 15.36
N ALA A 24 48.96 -15.85 14.74
CA ALA A 24 48.95 -14.46 14.34
C ALA A 24 49.42 -13.65 15.55
N GLN A 25 50.59 -13.03 15.43
CA GLN A 25 51.35 -12.57 16.57
C GLN A 25 50.68 -11.30 17.07
N LYS A 26 49.88 -11.45 18.12
CA LYS A 26 48.94 -10.43 18.56
C LYS A 26 49.71 -9.19 19.04
N LEU A 27 49.57 -8.10 18.32
CA LEU A 27 50.25 -6.86 18.62
C LEU A 27 49.51 -6.12 19.72
N HIS A 28 50.21 -5.86 20.82
CA HIS A 28 49.74 -5.09 21.96
C HIS A 28 50.08 -3.63 21.73
N LEU A 29 49.09 -2.83 21.32
CA LEU A 29 49.25 -1.39 21.23
C LEU A 29 49.08 -0.76 22.62
N SER A 30 49.97 0.16 22.97
CA SER A 30 49.69 1.21 23.94
C SER A 30 49.77 2.58 23.26
N TRP A 31 48.99 3.54 23.73
CA TRP A 31 49.07 4.91 23.22
C TRP A 31 49.25 5.92 24.35
N THR A 32 50.02 6.96 24.06
CA THR A 32 50.29 8.07 24.98
C THR A 32 49.83 9.37 24.32
N TYR A 33 48.97 10.11 25.02
CA TYR A 33 48.52 11.44 24.61
C TYR A 33 49.45 12.52 25.17
N GLU A 34 49.59 13.62 24.43
CA GLU A 34 50.45 14.75 24.82
C GLU A 34 49.72 15.81 25.68
N SER A 35 48.39 15.74 25.79
CA SER A 35 47.57 16.67 26.58
C SER A 35 46.71 15.97 27.64
N SER A 36 46.31 16.71 28.69
CA SER A 36 45.48 16.19 29.79
C SER A 36 43.99 16.07 29.44
N ASP A 37 43.48 16.92 28.54
CA ASP A 37 42.05 16.97 28.21
C ASP A 37 41.56 15.73 27.44
N THR A 38 42.45 15.06 26.69
CA THR A 38 42.09 13.90 25.85
C THR A 38 41.79 12.65 26.66
N ALA A 39 42.41 12.49 27.84
CA ALA A 39 42.21 11.34 28.72
C ALA A 39 40.78 11.30 29.31
N ALA A 40 40.08 12.44 29.35
CA ALA A 40 38.71 12.53 29.86
C ALA A 40 37.63 12.24 28.80
N VAL A 41 37.95 12.36 27.51
CA VAL A 41 36.97 12.21 26.41
C VAL A 41 36.80 10.74 26.00
N LEU A 42 37.90 9.99 25.96
CA LEU A 42 37.89 8.56 25.62
C LEU A 42 37.84 7.70 26.89
N GLN A 43 36.66 7.19 27.25
CA GLN A 43 36.50 6.17 28.32
C GLN A 43 36.98 4.77 27.90
N GLY A 44 38.12 4.70 27.21
CA GLY A 44 38.79 3.47 26.78
C GLY A 44 40.23 3.46 27.28
N GLY A 45 40.59 2.43 28.05
CA GLY A 45 41.95 2.28 28.58
C GLY A 45 43.02 2.27 27.48
N ALA A 46 44.23 2.69 27.81
CA ALA A 46 45.32 2.98 26.86
C ALA A 46 45.97 1.73 26.20
N ARG A 47 45.21 0.67 25.94
CA ARG A 47 45.70 -0.63 25.43
C ARG A 47 44.71 -1.30 24.48
N GLY A 48 45.18 -1.69 23.29
CA GLY A 48 44.45 -2.48 22.30
C GLY A 48 45.23 -3.74 21.89
N VAL A 49 44.54 -4.78 21.42
CA VAL A 49 45.15 -6.03 20.94
C VAL A 49 44.69 -6.28 19.51
N TYR A 50 45.64 -6.29 18.58
CA TYR A 50 45.39 -6.37 17.14
C TYR A 50 45.94 -7.68 16.56
N ALA A 51 45.30 -8.19 15.51
CA ALA A 51 45.65 -9.49 14.93
C ALA A 51 46.96 -9.47 14.13
N ASP A 52 47.25 -8.33 13.49
CA ASP A 52 48.40 -8.07 12.64
C ASP A 52 48.69 -6.56 12.55
N SER A 53 49.69 -6.16 11.76
CA SER A 53 50.12 -4.77 11.59
C SER A 53 49.15 -3.90 10.77
N LEU A 54 48.29 -4.50 9.94
CA LEU A 54 47.27 -3.76 9.17
C LEU A 54 46.11 -3.40 10.09
N ALA A 55 45.59 -4.38 10.83
CA ALA A 55 44.56 -4.16 11.85
C ALA A 55 45.02 -3.17 12.94
N LEU A 56 46.33 -3.18 13.28
CA LEU A 56 46.95 -2.19 14.16
C LEU A 56 46.87 -0.78 13.57
N TYR A 57 47.23 -0.62 12.29
CA TYR A 57 47.20 0.68 11.61
C TYR A 57 45.77 1.20 11.47
N ASP A 58 44.83 0.36 11.02
CA ASP A 58 43.40 0.67 10.92
C ASP A 58 42.81 1.09 12.28
N GLY A 59 43.25 0.46 13.37
CA GLY A 59 42.88 0.84 14.73
C GLY A 59 43.42 2.21 15.16
N ILE A 60 44.64 2.56 14.75
CA ILE A 60 45.25 3.87 15.01
C ILE A 60 44.55 4.96 14.18
N THR A 61 44.29 4.72 12.89
CA THR A 61 43.57 5.69 12.05
C THR A 61 42.14 5.88 12.53
N GLY A 62 41.42 4.81 12.89
CA GLY A 62 40.07 4.91 13.46
C GLY A 62 40.02 5.69 14.80
N LEU A 63 41.08 5.60 15.61
CA LEU A 63 41.23 6.42 16.82
C LEU A 63 41.47 7.90 16.50
N VAL A 64 42.33 8.20 15.52
CA VAL A 64 42.56 9.57 15.04
C VAL A 64 41.28 10.17 14.44
N ASP A 65 40.56 9.42 13.61
CA ASP A 65 39.27 9.83 13.03
C ASP A 65 38.22 10.11 14.12
N SER A 66 38.17 9.27 15.17
CA SER A 66 37.30 9.49 16.34
C SER A 66 37.64 10.78 17.08
N LEU A 67 38.93 11.05 17.32
CA LEU A 67 39.39 12.29 17.97
C LEU A 67 39.02 13.52 17.13
N GLN A 68 39.25 13.48 15.82
CA GLN A 68 38.85 14.55 14.89
C GLN A 68 37.32 14.76 14.90
N ALA A 69 36.52 13.69 14.94
CA ALA A 69 35.06 13.77 15.02
C ALA A 69 34.55 14.41 16.33
N GLU A 70 35.33 14.37 17.42
CA GLU A 70 34.99 14.94 18.72
C GLU A 70 35.48 16.38 18.96
N GLY A 71 36.19 16.95 17.98
CA GLY A 71 36.66 18.33 17.95
C GLY A 71 38.18 18.51 17.98
N PHE A 72 38.97 17.43 18.04
CA PHE A 72 40.44 17.50 17.96
C PHE A 72 40.89 17.52 16.49
N LEU A 73 40.59 18.61 15.78
CA LEU A 73 40.76 18.72 14.32
C LEU A 73 42.20 18.58 13.83
N LEU A 74 43.19 18.75 14.71
CA LEU A 74 44.62 18.61 14.42
C LEU A 74 45.18 17.27 14.90
N ALA A 75 44.32 16.34 15.33
CA ALA A 75 44.77 15.03 15.80
C ALA A 75 45.43 14.22 14.68
N HIS A 76 46.62 13.71 14.95
CA HIS A 76 47.40 12.88 14.05
C HIS A 76 48.33 11.93 14.83
N LEU A 77 48.77 10.87 14.16
CA LEU A 77 49.85 10.02 14.65
C LEU A 77 51.18 10.78 14.47
N ASP A 78 51.87 11.05 15.57
CA ASP A 78 53.21 11.65 15.57
C ASP A 78 54.27 10.57 15.29
N SER A 79 54.25 9.47 16.07
CA SER A 79 55.22 8.40 15.93
C SER A 79 54.67 7.04 16.40
N LEU A 80 55.16 5.96 15.76
CA LEU A 80 54.83 4.57 16.10
C LEU A 80 56.13 3.78 16.26
N GLY A 81 56.38 3.27 17.46
CA GLY A 81 57.54 2.41 17.76
C GLY A 81 57.10 1.04 18.24
N CYS A 82 57.62 -0.03 17.63
CA CYS A 82 57.30 -1.41 18.01
C CYS A 82 58.57 -2.16 18.48
N THR A 83 58.45 -2.87 19.59
CA THR A 83 59.51 -3.71 20.19
C THR A 83 58.95 -5.09 20.50
N GLY A 84 59.27 -6.06 19.64
CA GLY A 84 58.61 -7.37 19.65
C GLY A 84 57.10 -7.21 19.42
N ASP A 85 56.30 -7.83 20.29
CA ASP A 85 54.83 -7.84 20.17
C ASP A 85 54.15 -6.62 20.79
N SER A 86 54.93 -5.63 21.26
CA SER A 86 54.43 -4.41 21.87
C SER A 86 54.70 -3.20 20.98
N CYS A 87 53.65 -2.48 20.60
CA CYS A 87 53.73 -1.23 19.85
C CYS A 87 53.29 -0.05 20.73
N THR A 88 53.91 1.10 20.53
CA THR A 88 53.60 2.36 21.21
C THR A 88 53.34 3.45 20.19
N ALA A 89 52.10 3.97 20.15
CA ALA A 89 51.73 5.11 19.32
C ALA A 89 51.71 6.40 20.15
N ARG A 90 52.41 7.43 19.68
CA ARG A 90 52.25 8.81 20.17
C ARG A 90 51.26 9.52 19.27
N ILE A 91 50.19 10.01 19.86
CA ILE A 91 49.13 10.74 19.14
C ILE A 91 49.15 12.18 19.66
N ASN A 92 49.54 13.10 18.79
CA ASN A 92 49.37 14.53 19.05
C ASN A 92 47.94 14.88 18.67
N THR A 93 47.18 15.44 19.61
CA THR A 93 45.75 15.75 19.44
C THR A 93 45.49 17.21 19.08
N GLY A 94 46.46 18.10 19.32
CA GLY A 94 46.24 19.54 19.37
C GLY A 94 45.18 19.96 20.42
N PRO A 95 44.75 21.22 20.39
CA PRO A 95 43.66 21.71 21.23
C PRO A 95 42.30 21.18 20.76
N ARG A 96 41.35 21.05 21.67
CA ARG A 96 39.95 20.77 21.31
C ARG A 96 39.30 22.03 20.74
N PHE A 97 38.84 21.97 19.50
CA PHE A 97 38.11 23.07 18.89
C PHE A 97 36.66 23.12 19.38
N ASN A 98 36.26 24.27 19.89
CA ASN A 98 34.88 24.59 20.27
C ASN A 98 34.36 25.77 19.44
N TRP A 99 33.12 25.69 19.00
CA TRP A 99 32.43 26.83 18.39
C TRP A 99 32.25 27.94 19.42
N ILE A 100 32.86 29.09 19.16
CA ILE A 100 32.46 30.35 19.82
C ILE A 100 31.16 30.83 19.16
N GLU A 101 31.13 30.81 17.83
CA GLU A 101 30.05 31.38 17.03
C GLU A 101 30.00 30.73 15.64
N LEU A 102 28.81 30.27 15.24
CA LEU A 102 28.51 29.91 13.86
C LEU A 102 27.40 30.85 13.38
N GLU A 103 27.77 31.84 12.57
CA GLU A 103 26.83 32.83 12.07
C GLU A 103 25.97 32.26 10.92
N ALA A 104 24.71 32.68 10.87
CA ALA A 104 23.80 32.36 9.75
C ALA A 104 24.25 32.94 8.40
N GLY A 105 25.04 34.02 8.42
CA GLY A 105 25.34 34.80 7.22
C GLY A 105 24.07 35.30 6.52
N ALA A 106 24.07 35.28 5.20
CA ALA A 106 22.94 35.71 4.36
C ALA A 106 21.94 34.57 4.06
N LEU A 107 21.69 33.67 5.01
CA LEU A 107 20.68 32.61 4.86
C LEU A 107 19.26 33.20 4.84
N PRO A 108 18.42 32.89 3.83
CA PRO A 108 17.01 33.27 3.82
C PRO A 108 16.23 32.74 5.03
N GLU A 109 15.25 33.51 5.49
CA GLU A 109 14.41 33.17 6.66
C GLU A 109 13.70 31.82 6.53
N PHE A 110 13.26 31.44 5.32
CA PHE A 110 12.64 30.13 5.09
C PHE A 110 13.60 28.95 5.35
N LEU A 111 14.91 29.12 5.13
CA LEU A 111 15.89 28.08 5.47
C LEU A 111 16.15 28.04 6.97
N LEU A 112 16.28 29.20 7.62
CA LEU A 112 16.47 29.28 9.08
C LEU A 112 15.34 28.59 9.84
N THR A 113 14.10 28.89 9.46
CA THR A 113 12.88 28.32 10.04
C THR A 113 12.68 26.84 9.67
N GLN A 114 12.71 26.48 8.37
CA GLN A 114 12.40 25.11 7.95
C GLN A 114 13.50 24.08 8.25
N ALA A 115 14.77 24.49 8.28
CA ALA A 115 15.88 23.61 8.66
C ALA A 115 16.11 23.57 10.18
N GLY A 116 15.57 24.54 10.93
CA GLY A 116 15.76 24.67 12.37
C GLY A 116 17.20 25.03 12.73
N PHE A 117 17.73 26.11 12.14
CA PHE A 117 19.05 26.63 12.50
C PHE A 117 18.93 27.61 13.67
N ARG A 118 19.73 27.39 14.72
CA ARG A 118 19.86 28.28 15.88
C ARG A 118 21.33 28.41 16.26
N GLN A 119 21.85 29.64 16.33
CA GLN A 119 23.25 29.88 16.68
C GLN A 119 23.60 29.33 18.08
N THR A 120 22.65 29.38 19.00
CA THR A 120 22.75 28.83 20.37
C THR A 120 22.88 27.30 20.43
N GLU A 121 22.60 26.56 19.35
CA GLU A 121 22.86 25.11 19.29
C GLU A 121 24.34 24.77 19.03
N PHE A 122 25.14 25.76 18.62
CA PHE A 122 26.56 25.59 18.31
C PHE A 122 27.45 26.29 19.33
N ALA A 123 27.11 27.50 19.78
CA ALA A 123 27.91 28.27 20.73
C ALA A 123 28.29 27.47 22.00
N GLY A 124 29.58 27.46 22.34
CA GLY A 124 30.15 26.73 23.47
C GLY A 124 30.30 25.21 23.29
N ARG A 125 29.94 24.64 22.13
CA ARG A 125 30.01 23.19 21.87
C ARG A 125 31.24 22.79 21.02
N PRO A 126 31.73 21.54 21.13
CA PRO A 126 32.80 21.06 20.28
C PRO A 126 32.49 21.16 18.78
N LEU A 127 33.48 21.54 17.98
CA LEU A 127 33.39 21.61 16.52
C LEU A 127 33.41 20.20 15.93
N ARG A 128 32.22 19.57 15.86
CA ARG A 128 32.07 18.22 15.27
C ARG A 128 31.68 18.32 13.81
N TYR A 129 32.52 17.77 12.92
CA TYR A 129 32.28 17.80 11.47
C TYR A 129 30.91 17.22 11.08
N GLU A 130 30.51 16.09 11.67
CA GLU A 130 29.21 15.46 11.38
C GLU A 130 28.00 16.32 11.79
N GLN A 131 28.11 17.16 12.83
CA GLN A 131 27.03 18.10 13.18
C GLN A 131 26.90 19.22 12.13
N LEU A 132 28.02 19.75 11.66
CA LEU A 132 28.05 20.73 10.57
C LEU A 132 27.52 20.13 9.26
N ARG A 133 27.98 18.93 8.90
CA ARG A 133 27.54 18.18 7.72
C ARG A 133 26.04 17.90 7.75
N SER A 134 25.51 17.49 8.91
CA SER A 134 24.08 17.30 9.13
C SER A 134 23.27 18.59 8.98
N LEU A 135 23.79 19.73 9.49
CA LEU A 135 23.17 21.04 9.27
C LEU A 135 23.18 21.43 7.78
N GLN A 136 24.33 21.35 7.11
CA GLN A 136 24.46 21.65 5.69
C GLN A 136 23.51 20.80 4.84
N LYS A 137 23.43 19.49 5.13
CA LYS A 137 22.49 18.57 4.49
C LYS A 137 21.03 19.00 4.70
N ARG A 138 20.62 19.31 5.93
CA ARG A 138 19.26 19.82 6.22
C ARG A 138 18.95 21.09 5.43
N LEU A 139 19.87 22.06 5.41
CA LEU A 139 19.68 23.32 4.70
C LEU A 139 19.57 23.10 3.17
N LEU A 140 20.42 22.24 2.59
CA LEU A 140 20.35 21.86 1.17
C LEU A 140 19.07 21.10 0.83
N GLU A 141 18.63 20.17 1.68
CA GLU A 141 17.35 19.46 1.53
C GLU A 141 16.15 20.44 1.52
N LYS A 142 16.19 21.51 2.34
CA LYS A 142 15.16 22.56 2.32
C LYS A 142 15.29 23.49 1.11
N ALA A 143 16.49 23.84 0.67
CA ALA A 143 16.69 24.62 -0.55
C ALA A 143 16.12 23.88 -1.77
N ALA A 144 16.45 22.60 -1.94
CA ALA A 144 16.00 21.75 -3.04
C ALA A 144 14.48 21.45 -3.01
N GLU A 145 13.85 21.48 -1.85
CA GLU A 145 12.38 21.35 -1.70
C GLU A 145 11.64 22.66 -2.05
N ASN A 146 12.31 23.80 -2.02
CA ASN A 146 11.77 25.12 -2.39
C ASN A 146 12.30 25.60 -3.76
N GLY A 147 12.69 24.68 -4.65
CA GLY A 147 13.09 24.99 -6.03
C GLY A 147 14.57 25.29 -6.28
N TYR A 148 15.45 25.14 -5.29
CA TYR A 148 16.89 25.41 -5.41
C TYR A 148 17.75 24.13 -5.29
N PRO A 149 17.63 23.15 -6.22
CA PRO A 149 18.36 21.87 -6.11
C PRO A 149 19.87 21.99 -6.39
N LEU A 150 20.31 23.11 -6.98
CA LEU A 150 21.72 23.40 -7.28
C LEU A 150 22.37 24.31 -6.23
N ALA A 151 21.70 24.54 -5.10
CA ALA A 151 22.21 25.37 -4.02
C ALA A 151 23.53 24.81 -3.43
N ARG A 152 24.37 25.71 -2.92
CA ARG A 152 25.64 25.37 -2.26
C ARG A 152 25.72 26.07 -0.92
N ILE A 153 26.28 25.35 0.07
CA ILE A 153 26.52 25.87 1.41
C ILE A 153 27.95 25.55 1.78
N ARG A 154 28.71 26.60 2.09
CA ARG A 154 30.09 26.50 2.57
C ARG A 154 30.28 27.31 3.84
N LEU A 155 31.32 26.99 4.60
CA LEU A 155 31.83 27.91 5.60
C LEU A 155 32.66 29.00 4.90
N ASP A 156 32.56 30.21 5.42
CA ASP A 156 33.29 31.38 5.00
C ASP A 156 33.79 32.13 6.26
N SER A 157 34.82 32.96 6.11
CA SER A 157 35.40 33.76 7.19
C SER A 157 35.78 32.94 8.44
N ILE A 158 36.29 31.72 8.25
CA ILE A 158 36.72 30.84 9.33
C ILE A 158 37.89 31.50 10.08
N ARG A 159 37.75 31.68 11.39
CA ARG A 159 38.80 32.19 12.28
C ARG A 159 38.97 31.26 13.47
N PHE A 160 40.20 30.83 13.68
CA PHE A 160 40.60 30.13 14.90
C PHE A 160 41.21 31.13 15.89
N GLN A 161 40.99 30.91 17.17
CA GLN A 161 41.55 31.69 18.28
C GLN A 161 42.39 30.76 19.16
N ASP A 162 43.44 31.32 19.77
CA ASP A 162 44.29 30.62 20.72
C ASP A 162 43.45 30.01 21.85
N GLY A 163 43.75 28.76 22.22
CA GLY A 163 42.92 27.97 23.15
C GLY A 163 41.78 27.18 22.49
N GLY A 164 41.73 27.07 21.16
CA GLY A 164 40.78 26.19 20.45
C GLY A 164 39.42 26.84 20.16
N GLY A 165 39.33 28.16 20.19
CA GLY A 165 38.11 28.86 19.79
C GLY A 165 37.92 28.86 18.27
N ALA A 166 36.72 28.59 17.77
CA ALA A 166 36.40 28.67 16.33
C ALA A 166 35.20 29.59 16.07
N ARG A 167 35.35 30.50 15.10
CA ARG A 167 34.24 31.27 14.51
C ARG A 167 34.16 31.03 13.01
N ALA A 168 32.95 30.93 12.47
CA ALA A 168 32.72 30.90 11.02
C ALA A 168 31.35 31.44 10.66
N ARG A 169 31.15 31.78 9.38
CA ARG A 169 29.86 32.21 8.82
C ARG A 169 29.41 31.21 7.76
N LEU A 170 28.12 30.89 7.73
CA LEU A 170 27.53 30.14 6.62
C LEU A 170 27.37 31.04 5.39
N HIS A 171 27.90 30.60 4.26
CA HIS A 171 27.71 31.24 2.96
C HIS A 171 26.80 30.35 2.10
N TYR A 172 25.67 30.91 1.66
CA TYR A 172 24.65 30.25 0.87
C TYR A 172 24.61 30.85 -0.54
N GLU A 173 24.88 30.01 -1.53
CA GLU A 173 24.72 30.33 -2.95
C GLU A 173 23.47 29.57 -3.43
N SER A 174 22.37 30.26 -3.72
CA SER A 174 21.09 29.60 -4.04
C SER A 174 21.11 28.79 -5.34
N GLY A 175 21.90 29.23 -6.32
CA GLY A 175 21.70 28.83 -7.71
C GLY A 175 20.38 29.37 -8.27
N PRO A 176 19.99 28.95 -9.49
CA PRO A 176 18.73 29.33 -10.12
C PRO A 176 17.53 28.68 -9.41
N LEU A 177 16.40 29.38 -9.43
CA LEU A 177 15.10 28.79 -9.08
C LEU A 177 14.63 27.92 -10.25
N LEU A 178 14.45 26.63 -10.02
CA LEU A 178 14.04 25.69 -11.05
C LEU A 178 12.54 25.34 -10.98
N ARG A 179 11.93 25.20 -12.14
CA ARG A 179 10.55 24.74 -12.36
C ARG A 179 10.54 23.45 -13.17
N TYR A 180 9.51 22.62 -13.06
CA TYR A 180 9.39 21.42 -13.89
C TYR A 180 9.21 21.81 -15.36
N GLY A 181 10.15 21.40 -16.21
CA GLY A 181 10.06 21.54 -17.67
C GLY A 181 9.13 20.49 -18.30
N ALA A 182 9.07 20.46 -19.63
CA ALA A 182 8.33 19.42 -20.34
C ALA A 182 9.02 18.04 -20.22
N LEU A 183 8.27 17.00 -19.85
CA LEU A 183 8.80 15.64 -19.68
C LEU A 183 9.33 15.05 -21.01
N GLN A 184 10.58 14.57 -21.01
CA GLN A 184 11.17 13.89 -22.16
C GLN A 184 11.05 12.38 -22.02
N LEU A 185 10.13 11.79 -22.79
CA LEU A 185 9.95 10.35 -22.88
C LEU A 185 10.87 9.73 -23.94
N ARG A 186 11.62 8.70 -23.58
CA ARG A 186 12.43 7.87 -24.49
C ARG A 186 11.95 6.43 -24.45
N GLY A 187 11.80 5.80 -25.61
CA GLY A 187 11.23 4.46 -25.77
C GLY A 187 9.73 4.47 -26.08
N ASP A 188 9.18 3.30 -26.42
CA ASP A 188 7.73 3.14 -26.65
C ASP A 188 7.03 2.74 -25.35
N ALA A 189 6.54 3.73 -24.63
CA ALA A 189 5.73 3.55 -23.42
C ALA A 189 4.23 3.41 -23.71
N GLY A 190 3.78 3.68 -24.94
CA GLY A 190 2.35 3.70 -25.28
C GLY A 190 1.49 4.68 -24.49
N ILE A 191 2.04 5.78 -23.95
CA ILE A 191 1.32 6.82 -23.20
C ILE A 191 1.74 8.22 -23.67
N GLU A 192 0.82 9.18 -23.62
CA GLU A 192 1.12 10.59 -23.89
C GLU A 192 2.03 11.21 -22.80
N PRO A 193 3.11 11.95 -23.14
CA PRO A 193 4.01 12.57 -22.17
C PRO A 193 3.32 13.50 -21.17
N ASP A 194 2.37 14.32 -21.63
CA ASP A 194 1.62 15.26 -20.78
C ASP A 194 0.71 14.54 -19.76
N VAL A 195 0.14 13.39 -20.13
CA VAL A 195 -0.62 12.54 -19.22
C VAL A 195 0.31 11.85 -18.22
N LEU A 196 1.44 11.32 -18.69
CA LEU A 196 2.46 10.73 -17.82
C LEU A 196 3.00 11.74 -16.80
N GLN A 197 3.22 12.99 -17.23
CA GLN A 197 3.67 14.09 -16.37
C GLN A 197 2.67 14.40 -15.24
N LYS A 198 1.36 14.30 -15.53
CA LYS A 198 0.29 14.41 -14.52
C LYS A 198 0.25 13.19 -13.58
N LEU A 199 0.30 11.97 -14.11
CA LEU A 199 0.30 10.72 -13.33
C LEU A 199 1.47 10.62 -12.33
N LEU A 200 2.61 11.22 -12.67
CA LEU A 200 3.80 11.27 -11.82
C LEU A 200 3.81 12.44 -10.82
N HIS A 201 2.79 13.32 -10.86
CA HIS A 201 2.69 14.55 -10.06
C HIS A 201 3.84 15.54 -10.31
N LEU A 202 4.18 15.79 -11.58
CA LEU A 202 5.26 16.70 -12.01
C LEU A 202 4.74 17.87 -12.88
N PRO A 203 3.72 18.64 -12.43
CA PRO A 203 3.05 19.66 -13.25
C PRO A 203 4.03 20.69 -13.83
N LYS A 204 4.00 20.84 -15.16
CA LYS A 204 4.87 21.74 -15.91
C LYS A 204 4.71 23.19 -15.43
N GLY A 205 5.82 23.88 -15.15
CA GLY A 205 5.86 25.26 -14.68
C GLY A 205 5.75 25.43 -13.16
N GLU A 206 5.36 24.39 -12.40
CA GLU A 206 5.45 24.45 -10.94
C GLU A 206 6.90 24.40 -10.45
N VAL A 207 7.13 24.91 -9.23
CA VAL A 207 8.44 24.93 -8.58
C VAL A 207 8.91 23.49 -8.30
N TYR A 208 10.16 23.19 -8.67
CA TYR A 208 10.78 21.89 -8.46
C TYR A 208 10.82 21.51 -6.97
N LYS A 209 10.49 20.25 -6.64
CA LYS A 209 10.63 19.71 -5.29
C LYS A 209 11.40 18.38 -5.30
N GLN A 210 12.53 18.34 -4.59
CA GLN A 210 13.41 17.16 -4.54
C GLN A 210 12.70 15.87 -4.12
N LYS A 211 11.69 15.93 -3.24
CA LYS A 211 10.94 14.74 -2.80
C LYS A 211 10.03 14.15 -3.88
N GLU A 212 9.41 14.98 -4.70
CA GLU A 212 8.60 14.53 -5.83
C GLU A 212 9.51 13.92 -6.90
N ALA A 213 10.61 14.62 -7.21
CA ALA A 213 11.62 14.17 -8.17
C ALA A 213 12.26 12.81 -7.82
N THR A 214 12.53 12.55 -6.53
CA THR A 214 13.07 11.26 -6.07
C THR A 214 12.01 10.17 -5.92
N ALA A 215 10.71 10.51 -5.92
CA ALA A 215 9.63 9.54 -5.85
C ALA A 215 9.27 8.92 -7.22
N ILE A 216 9.76 9.46 -8.34
CA ILE A 216 9.35 9.07 -9.70
C ILE A 216 9.44 7.56 -9.95
N SER A 217 10.58 6.92 -9.69
CA SER A 217 10.74 5.47 -9.90
C SER A 217 9.76 4.64 -9.04
N GLN A 218 9.44 5.08 -7.82
CA GLN A 218 8.42 4.42 -7.00
C GLN A 218 7.01 4.67 -7.53
N ASN A 219 6.74 5.86 -8.08
CA ASN A 219 5.47 6.19 -8.72
C ASN A 219 5.28 5.40 -10.03
N LEU A 220 6.34 5.17 -10.81
CA LEU A 220 6.34 4.34 -12.01
C LEU A 220 6.00 2.88 -11.70
N LYS A 221 6.55 2.30 -10.62
CA LYS A 221 6.20 0.93 -10.18
C LYS A 221 4.71 0.73 -9.89
N ALA A 222 3.99 1.80 -9.56
CA ALA A 222 2.55 1.77 -9.31
C ALA A 222 1.70 1.84 -10.59
N LEU A 223 2.30 2.09 -11.76
CA LEU A 223 1.66 2.11 -13.08
C LEU A 223 1.94 0.76 -13.77
N PRO A 224 1.06 -0.25 -13.67
CA PRO A 224 1.40 -1.63 -14.01
C PRO A 224 1.70 -1.86 -15.50
N TYR A 225 1.22 -0.95 -16.36
CA TYR A 225 1.38 -0.96 -17.82
C TYR A 225 2.68 -0.28 -18.30
N LEU A 226 3.57 0.14 -17.40
CA LEU A 226 4.86 0.73 -17.71
C LEU A 226 6.02 -0.04 -17.05
N GLU A 227 7.19 0.03 -17.66
CA GLU A 227 8.44 -0.51 -17.14
C GLU A 227 9.56 0.54 -17.27
N GLU A 228 10.26 0.83 -16.17
CA GLU A 228 11.43 1.71 -16.13
C GLU A 228 12.67 0.95 -16.64
N SER A 229 13.12 1.28 -17.85
CA SER A 229 14.22 0.56 -18.52
C SER A 229 15.61 1.12 -18.22
N ALA A 230 15.69 2.34 -17.66
CA ALA A 230 16.89 2.92 -17.08
C ALA A 230 16.50 3.95 -16.01
N PRO A 231 17.36 4.23 -15.01
CA PRO A 231 17.08 5.21 -13.95
C PRO A 231 16.71 6.60 -14.50
N VAL A 232 15.76 7.26 -13.83
CA VAL A 232 15.36 8.66 -14.08
C VAL A 232 16.58 9.57 -14.21
N GLN A 233 16.67 10.30 -15.32
CA GLN A 233 17.69 11.32 -15.55
C GLN A 233 17.06 12.73 -15.45
N TRP A 234 17.85 13.71 -15.00
CA TRP A 234 17.43 15.11 -14.92
C TRP A 234 18.35 15.98 -15.74
N LEU A 235 17.76 16.83 -16.58
CA LEU A 235 18.45 17.88 -17.31
C LEU A 235 18.05 19.23 -16.70
N PHE A 236 19.01 19.92 -16.10
CA PHE A 236 18.83 21.28 -15.60
C PHE A 236 19.32 22.26 -16.69
N MET A 237 18.41 23.07 -17.23
CA MET A 237 18.70 23.99 -18.34
C MET A 237 17.96 25.31 -18.13
N GLY A 238 18.71 26.41 -17.98
CA GLY A 238 18.13 27.70 -17.63
C GLY A 238 17.42 27.64 -16.28
N GLU A 239 16.11 27.91 -16.29
CA GLU A 239 15.23 27.83 -15.12
C GLU A 239 14.35 26.56 -15.11
N GLU A 240 14.60 25.60 -16.01
CA GLU A 240 13.86 24.34 -16.08
C GLU A 240 14.65 23.13 -15.55
N ALA A 241 13.95 22.28 -14.81
CA ALA A 241 14.32 20.92 -14.47
C ALA A 241 13.48 19.95 -15.33
N VAL A 242 14.10 19.39 -16.35
CA VAL A 242 13.46 18.48 -17.33
C VAL A 242 13.72 17.02 -16.91
N PRO A 243 12.67 16.24 -16.57
CA PRO A 243 12.81 14.81 -16.33
C PRO A 243 12.92 14.06 -17.67
N ILE A 244 13.94 13.21 -17.78
CA ILE A 244 14.17 12.32 -18.92
C ILE A 244 13.90 10.89 -18.44
N LEU A 245 12.84 10.27 -18.98
CA LEU A 245 12.38 8.93 -18.59
C LEU A 245 12.59 7.95 -19.74
N GLN A 246 13.23 6.81 -19.45
CA GLN A 246 13.44 5.72 -20.42
C GLN A 246 12.46 4.58 -20.11
N LEU A 247 11.28 4.60 -20.72
CA LEU A 247 10.19 3.71 -20.39
C LEU A 247 9.82 2.78 -21.56
N ARG A 248 9.29 1.61 -21.22
CA ARG A 248 8.69 0.67 -22.17
C ARG A 248 7.28 0.32 -21.73
N LYS A 249 6.41 0.06 -22.70
CA LYS A 249 5.07 -0.48 -22.46
C LYS A 249 5.20 -1.89 -21.88
N ARG A 250 4.49 -2.15 -20.80
CA ARG A 250 4.34 -3.48 -20.20
C ARG A 250 2.92 -4.00 -20.44
N ASN A 251 2.84 -5.26 -20.85
CA ASN A 251 1.55 -5.95 -20.98
C ASN A 251 1.01 -6.25 -19.58
N ALA A 252 -0.06 -5.54 -19.24
CA ALA A 252 -0.64 -5.49 -17.90
C ALA A 252 -2.16 -5.64 -17.92
N SER A 253 -2.76 -5.81 -19.11
CA SER A 253 -4.18 -6.13 -19.18
C SER A 253 -4.37 -7.57 -18.70
N LEU A 254 -5.38 -7.79 -17.88
CA LEU A 254 -5.66 -9.07 -17.25
C LEU A 254 -6.91 -9.69 -17.84
N PHE A 255 -6.85 -10.97 -18.17
CA PHE A 255 -8.01 -11.77 -18.49
C PHE A 255 -8.01 -13.00 -17.59
N ASP A 256 -9.00 -13.08 -16.72
CA ASP A 256 -9.06 -14.07 -15.66
C ASP A 256 -10.32 -14.93 -15.78
N PHE A 257 -10.12 -16.24 -15.63
CA PHE A 257 -11.18 -17.21 -15.45
C PHE A 257 -11.02 -17.88 -14.08
N LEU A 258 -12.08 -17.89 -13.29
CA LEU A 258 -12.15 -18.57 -12.00
C LEU A 258 -13.31 -19.57 -12.05
N PHE A 259 -13.01 -20.81 -11.67
CA PHE A 259 -14.00 -21.87 -11.54
C PHE A 259 -13.99 -22.41 -10.10
N GLY A 260 -15.18 -22.53 -9.51
CA GLY A 260 -15.37 -23.11 -8.20
C GLY A 260 -16.14 -24.42 -8.30
N LEU A 261 -15.75 -25.39 -7.45
CA LEU A 261 -16.43 -26.67 -7.31
C LEU A 261 -16.91 -26.82 -5.87
N ASN A 262 -18.21 -26.69 -5.67
CA ASN A 262 -18.83 -26.80 -4.36
C ASN A 262 -19.52 -28.16 -4.23
N SER A 263 -19.07 -28.96 -3.26
CA SER A 263 -19.75 -30.21 -2.85
C SER A 263 -21.11 -29.87 -2.21
N ARG A 264 -22.19 -30.48 -2.71
CA ARG A 264 -23.53 -30.40 -2.11
C ARG A 264 -23.86 -31.70 -1.37
N SER A 265 -24.27 -31.58 -0.12
CA SER A 265 -24.67 -32.69 0.77
C SER A 265 -26.18 -32.99 0.73
N ASN A 266 -26.91 -32.56 -0.31
CA ASN A 266 -28.37 -32.71 -0.37
C ASN A 266 -28.78 -34.03 -1.05
N PRO A 267 -29.68 -34.85 -0.44
CA PRO A 267 -30.24 -36.03 -1.10
C PRO A 267 -30.97 -35.65 -2.39
N GLY A 268 -30.63 -36.31 -3.50
CA GLY A 268 -31.31 -36.13 -4.80
C GLY A 268 -30.74 -35.05 -5.73
N GLY A 269 -29.68 -34.33 -5.35
CA GLY A 269 -28.98 -33.38 -6.23
C GLY A 269 -27.65 -33.90 -6.79
N PRO A 270 -27.08 -33.29 -7.85
CA PRO A 270 -25.71 -33.57 -8.26
C PRO A 270 -24.74 -33.20 -7.13
N ARG A 271 -23.83 -34.14 -6.82
CA ARG A 271 -22.87 -34.04 -5.70
C ARG A 271 -21.93 -32.83 -5.79
N PHE A 272 -21.70 -32.33 -7.00
CA PHE A 272 -20.87 -31.15 -7.25
C PHE A 272 -21.68 -30.09 -8.00
N SER A 273 -21.43 -28.83 -7.67
CA SER A 273 -22.03 -27.68 -8.34
C SER A 273 -20.94 -26.70 -8.78
N PHE A 274 -21.10 -26.14 -9.98
CA PHE A 274 -20.07 -25.39 -10.69
C PHE A 274 -20.37 -23.89 -10.63
N THR A 275 -19.38 -23.09 -10.24
CA THR A 275 -19.40 -21.63 -10.36
C THR A 275 -18.42 -21.18 -11.43
N GLY A 276 -18.76 -20.09 -12.13
CA GLY A 276 -17.89 -19.48 -13.13
C GLY A 276 -17.81 -17.97 -12.93
N GLN A 277 -16.61 -17.42 -12.96
CA GLN A 277 -16.36 -15.99 -12.99
C GLN A 277 -15.34 -15.67 -14.09
N LEU A 278 -15.62 -14.62 -14.84
CA LEU A 278 -14.82 -14.09 -15.93
C LEU A 278 -14.53 -12.62 -15.58
N ARG A 279 -13.27 -12.24 -15.52
CA ARG A 279 -12.85 -10.85 -15.31
C ARG A 279 -11.92 -10.42 -16.44
N ALA A 280 -12.14 -9.23 -16.98
CA ALA A 280 -11.21 -8.56 -17.87
C ALA A 280 -10.89 -7.17 -17.31
N ASP A 281 -9.61 -6.82 -17.24
CA ASP A 281 -9.09 -5.56 -16.70
C ASP A 281 -8.11 -4.96 -17.70
N PHE A 282 -8.56 -3.96 -18.45
CA PHE A 282 -7.81 -3.34 -19.54
C PHE A 282 -7.19 -2.04 -19.04
N TYR A 283 -5.88 -1.87 -19.28
CA TYR A 283 -5.13 -0.69 -18.90
C TYR A 283 -4.54 0.02 -20.12
N ASN A 284 -4.69 1.34 -20.18
CA ASN A 284 -4.00 2.21 -21.13
C ASN A 284 -4.19 1.77 -22.61
N ALA A 285 -5.40 1.35 -22.96
CA ALA A 285 -5.80 0.98 -24.32
C ALA A 285 -5.85 2.21 -25.26
N PHE A 286 -6.25 3.37 -24.73
CA PHE A 286 -6.36 4.64 -25.44
C PHE A 286 -5.17 5.59 -25.20
N ARG A 287 -4.10 5.13 -24.53
CA ARG A 287 -2.86 5.88 -24.25
C ARG A 287 -2.98 7.03 -23.24
N HIS A 288 -4.05 7.09 -22.45
CA HIS A 288 -4.31 8.14 -21.45
C HIS A 288 -4.26 7.61 -20.01
N GLY A 289 -3.70 6.43 -19.77
CA GLY A 289 -3.60 5.80 -18.44
C GLY A 289 -4.93 5.30 -17.88
N GLU A 290 -5.98 5.24 -18.70
CA GLU A 290 -7.32 4.84 -18.33
C GLU A 290 -7.46 3.33 -18.05
N ARG A 291 -8.51 2.96 -17.31
CA ARG A 291 -8.76 1.56 -16.91
C ARG A 291 -10.21 1.19 -17.14
N PHE A 292 -10.45 0.13 -17.91
CA PHE A 292 -11.77 -0.46 -18.11
C PHE A 292 -11.82 -1.87 -17.53
N GLN A 293 -12.82 -2.15 -16.69
CA GLN A 293 -13.01 -3.44 -16.03
C GLN A 293 -14.36 -4.02 -16.39
N LEU A 294 -14.39 -5.30 -16.71
CA LEU A 294 -15.58 -6.13 -16.88
C LEU A 294 -15.47 -7.32 -15.93
N GLN A 295 -16.51 -7.60 -15.15
CA GLN A 295 -16.65 -8.82 -14.36
C GLN A 295 -18.02 -9.43 -14.64
N TYR A 296 -18.02 -10.67 -15.11
CA TYR A 296 -19.20 -11.51 -15.18
C TYR A 296 -19.05 -12.69 -14.21
N GLU A 297 -20.14 -13.07 -13.55
CA GLU A 297 -20.14 -14.13 -12.56
C GLU A 297 -21.48 -14.87 -12.55
N GLN A 298 -21.42 -16.20 -12.45
CA GLN A 298 -22.58 -17.07 -12.40
C GLN A 298 -22.39 -18.15 -11.33
N LEU A 299 -23.37 -18.26 -10.44
CA LEU A 299 -23.42 -19.23 -9.34
C LEU A 299 -24.43 -20.36 -9.64
N PRO A 300 -24.35 -21.52 -8.97
CA PRO A 300 -25.20 -22.69 -9.25
C PRO A 300 -26.59 -22.57 -8.61
N SER A 301 -26.83 -21.50 -7.86
CA SER A 301 -28.17 -21.03 -7.44
C SER A 301 -28.97 -20.45 -8.61
N GLY A 302 -28.32 -20.13 -9.74
CA GLY A 302 -28.92 -19.30 -10.79
C GLY A 302 -28.64 -17.80 -10.63
N THR A 303 -28.00 -17.40 -9.52
CA THR A 303 -27.52 -16.03 -9.29
C THR A 303 -26.50 -15.62 -10.35
N ARG A 304 -26.64 -14.42 -10.90
CA ARG A 304 -25.76 -13.83 -11.92
C ARG A 304 -25.36 -12.41 -11.53
N LYS A 305 -24.12 -12.04 -11.78
CA LYS A 305 -23.64 -10.67 -11.60
C LYS A 305 -22.86 -10.21 -12.82
N LEU A 306 -23.18 -9.02 -13.30
CA LEU A 306 -22.43 -8.28 -14.31
C LEU A 306 -22.00 -6.96 -13.68
N ALA A 307 -20.71 -6.67 -13.65
CA ALA A 307 -20.17 -5.40 -13.20
C ALA A 307 -19.21 -4.82 -14.24
N MET A 308 -19.34 -3.53 -14.51
CA MET A 308 -18.53 -2.78 -15.45
C MET A 308 -18.00 -1.53 -14.75
N ARG A 309 -16.74 -1.18 -14.96
CA ARG A 309 -16.13 0.04 -14.41
C ARG A 309 -15.24 0.69 -15.47
N ALA A 310 -15.31 2.00 -15.59
CA ALA A 310 -14.43 2.81 -16.41
C ALA A 310 -13.84 3.91 -15.52
N ASN A 311 -12.52 4.08 -15.55
CA ASN A 311 -11.81 5.13 -14.83
C ASN A 311 -10.89 5.86 -15.80
N TYR A 312 -11.06 7.17 -15.91
CA TYR A 312 -10.26 8.05 -16.75
C TYR A 312 -9.49 9.01 -15.83
N PRO A 313 -8.15 9.01 -15.83
CA PRO A 313 -7.39 9.60 -14.73
C PRO A 313 -7.38 11.14 -14.70
N TYR A 314 -7.52 11.81 -15.85
CA TYR A 314 -7.46 13.28 -15.94
C TYR A 314 -8.36 13.86 -17.04
N LEU A 315 -9.35 14.66 -16.67
CA LEU A 315 -10.19 15.45 -17.56
C LEU A 315 -9.47 16.74 -17.98
N GLY A 316 -8.77 16.68 -19.11
CA GLY A 316 -8.11 17.84 -19.71
C GLY A 316 -6.92 18.36 -18.88
N PRO A 317 -6.82 19.68 -18.60
CA PRO A 317 -5.69 20.25 -17.88
C PRO A 317 -5.76 20.07 -16.35
N LEU A 318 -6.95 19.83 -15.79
CA LEU A 318 -7.14 19.75 -14.34
C LEU A 318 -6.72 18.38 -13.79
N PRO A 319 -6.18 18.31 -12.56
CA PRO A 319 -5.85 17.07 -11.86
C PRO A 319 -7.12 16.36 -11.32
N ILE A 320 -8.13 16.14 -12.17
CA ILE A 320 -9.42 15.56 -11.80
C ILE A 320 -9.75 14.41 -12.76
N GLY A 321 -9.88 13.19 -12.25
CA GLY A 321 -10.35 12.04 -13.00
C GLY A 321 -11.87 11.91 -13.03
N ALA A 322 -12.36 11.04 -13.92
CA ALA A 322 -13.76 10.65 -14.02
C ALA A 322 -13.91 9.13 -13.82
N SER A 323 -15.01 8.72 -13.19
CA SER A 323 -15.36 7.30 -13.03
C SER A 323 -16.81 7.02 -13.41
N GLY A 324 -17.03 5.83 -13.97
CA GLY A 324 -18.34 5.26 -14.23
C GLY A 324 -18.37 3.81 -13.77
N GLN A 325 -19.41 3.43 -13.04
CA GLN A 325 -19.66 2.06 -12.61
C GLN A 325 -21.10 1.67 -12.98
N PHE A 326 -21.26 0.45 -13.46
CA PHE A 326 -22.53 -0.22 -13.62
C PHE A 326 -22.44 -1.61 -12.99
N GLU A 327 -23.48 -2.02 -12.27
CA GLU A 327 -23.60 -3.36 -11.71
C GLU A 327 -25.06 -3.83 -11.84
N GLN A 328 -25.24 -5.00 -12.43
CA GLN A 328 -26.49 -5.75 -12.38
C GLN A 328 -26.25 -7.03 -11.57
N PHE A 329 -27.08 -7.27 -10.57
CA PHE A 329 -27.08 -8.47 -9.76
C PHE A 329 -28.47 -9.11 -9.81
N LYS A 330 -28.59 -10.28 -10.42
CA LYS A 330 -29.83 -11.05 -10.48
C LYS A 330 -29.74 -12.24 -9.55
N GLN A 331 -30.59 -12.28 -8.54
CA GLN A 331 -30.78 -13.45 -7.69
C GLN A 331 -31.83 -14.35 -8.35
N ASP A 332 -31.38 -15.51 -8.83
CA ASP A 332 -32.22 -16.60 -9.38
C ASP A 332 -33.46 -16.14 -10.20
N SER A 333 -34.66 -16.35 -9.67
CA SER A 333 -35.94 -15.84 -10.18
C SER A 333 -36.68 -14.97 -9.15
N SER A 334 -36.05 -14.64 -8.03
CA SER A 334 -36.61 -13.78 -6.98
C SER A 334 -36.52 -12.30 -7.33
N PHE A 335 -35.32 -11.75 -7.57
CA PHE A 335 -35.14 -10.31 -7.80
C PHE A 335 -33.94 -9.95 -8.69
N SER A 336 -33.97 -8.74 -9.25
CA SER A 336 -32.87 -8.11 -9.97
C SER A 336 -32.53 -6.74 -9.38
N ASN A 337 -31.32 -6.59 -8.87
CA ASN A 337 -30.73 -5.31 -8.49
C ASN A 337 -29.95 -4.71 -9.67
N LEU A 338 -30.04 -3.40 -9.81
CA LEU A 338 -29.25 -2.58 -10.72
C LEU A 338 -28.67 -1.42 -9.93
N LEU A 339 -27.39 -1.12 -10.10
CA LEU A 339 -26.69 0.00 -9.49
C LEU A 339 -25.82 0.67 -10.55
N TRP A 340 -25.90 1.99 -10.66
CA TRP A 340 -24.96 2.79 -11.42
C TRP A 340 -24.37 3.88 -10.54
N ARG A 341 -23.09 4.21 -10.78
CA ARG A 341 -22.40 5.33 -10.16
C ARG A 341 -21.66 6.14 -11.23
N THR A 342 -21.70 7.46 -11.14
CA THR A 342 -20.89 8.37 -11.96
C THR A 342 -20.20 9.36 -11.03
N GLY A 343 -18.89 9.53 -11.18
CA GLY A 343 -18.10 10.30 -10.21
C GLY A 343 -16.92 11.04 -10.80
N ILE A 344 -16.39 11.93 -9.98
CA ILE A 344 -15.13 12.63 -10.19
C ILE A 344 -14.15 12.27 -9.07
N SER A 345 -12.87 12.21 -9.38
CA SER A 345 -11.82 11.83 -8.43
C SER A 345 -10.65 12.81 -8.45
N TYR A 346 -10.09 13.10 -7.28
CA TYR A 346 -8.88 13.91 -7.13
C TYR A 346 -7.75 13.00 -6.60
N PRO A 347 -6.66 12.80 -7.36
CA PRO A 347 -5.53 11.98 -6.93
C PRO A 347 -4.66 12.77 -5.96
N LEU A 348 -4.66 12.36 -4.69
CA LEU A 348 -3.86 12.97 -3.63
C LEU A 348 -2.37 12.62 -3.79
N LYS A 349 -2.10 11.37 -4.17
CA LYS A 349 -0.79 10.78 -4.49
C LYS A 349 -1.01 9.58 -5.41
N THR A 350 0.07 8.99 -5.90
CA THR A 350 0.04 7.68 -6.54
C THR A 350 -0.69 6.65 -5.67
N GLN A 351 -1.71 5.98 -6.24
CA GLN A 351 -2.63 5.05 -5.54
C GLN A 351 -3.44 5.65 -4.37
N GLN A 352 -3.50 6.97 -4.20
CA GLN A 352 -4.31 7.64 -3.18
C GLN A 352 -5.24 8.66 -3.82
N HIS A 353 -6.54 8.59 -3.55
CA HIS A 353 -7.52 9.50 -4.14
C HIS A 353 -8.73 9.70 -3.23
N ILE A 354 -9.42 10.81 -3.46
CA ILE A 354 -10.77 11.06 -2.95
C ILE A 354 -11.71 11.20 -4.15
N SER A 355 -12.87 10.57 -4.11
CA SER A 355 -13.90 10.63 -5.14
C SER A 355 -15.21 11.11 -4.56
N MET A 356 -15.95 11.88 -5.34
CA MET A 356 -17.37 12.16 -5.11
C MET A 356 -18.16 11.56 -6.26
N TYR A 357 -19.25 10.86 -5.97
CA TYR A 357 -20.09 10.24 -6.99
C TYR A 357 -21.58 10.49 -6.73
N TRP A 358 -22.33 10.55 -7.84
CA TRP A 358 -23.77 10.37 -7.84
C TRP A 358 -24.06 8.89 -8.12
N GLN A 359 -24.98 8.29 -7.37
CA GLN A 359 -25.45 6.94 -7.62
C GLN A 359 -26.96 6.87 -7.74
N GLY A 360 -27.42 5.93 -8.55
CA GLY A 360 -28.80 5.48 -8.60
C GLY A 360 -28.83 3.96 -8.66
N GLY A 361 -29.84 3.37 -8.03
CA GLY A 361 -30.07 1.93 -8.06
C GLY A 361 -31.54 1.59 -7.96
N SER A 362 -31.86 0.38 -8.39
CA SER A 362 -33.17 -0.23 -8.22
C SER A 362 -33.03 -1.69 -7.83
N SER A 363 -34.01 -2.21 -7.11
CA SER A 363 -34.28 -3.63 -6.96
C SER A 363 -35.70 -3.87 -7.43
N THR A 364 -35.88 -4.91 -8.24
CA THR A 364 -37.18 -5.28 -8.81
C THR A 364 -37.43 -6.76 -8.58
N LEU A 365 -38.58 -7.10 -8.00
CA LEU A 365 -39.06 -8.46 -7.87
C LEU A 365 -39.37 -9.05 -9.25
N LEU A 366 -38.95 -10.28 -9.46
CA LEU A 366 -39.16 -11.02 -10.72
C LEU A 366 -40.30 -12.03 -10.60
N GLN A 367 -40.58 -12.50 -9.39
CA GLN A 367 -41.69 -13.37 -9.02
C GLN A 367 -42.14 -13.04 -7.59
N ILE A 368 -43.41 -13.28 -7.29
CA ILE A 368 -44.00 -13.19 -5.95
C ILE A 368 -44.70 -14.49 -5.60
N ASP A 369 -44.74 -14.85 -4.31
CA ASP A 369 -45.62 -15.92 -3.83
C ASP A 369 -47.00 -15.34 -3.51
N SER A 370 -47.87 -15.33 -4.53
CA SER A 370 -49.23 -14.82 -4.39
C SER A 370 -50.09 -15.65 -3.43
N ALA A 371 -49.80 -16.94 -3.23
CA ALA A 371 -50.52 -17.77 -2.27
C ALA A 371 -50.16 -17.40 -0.83
N GLN A 372 -48.85 -17.24 -0.55
CA GLN A 372 -48.38 -16.77 0.74
C GLN A 372 -48.93 -15.38 1.08
N ILE A 373 -48.92 -14.43 0.13
CA ILE A 373 -49.41 -13.06 0.37
C ILE A 373 -50.92 -13.03 0.63
N LYS A 374 -51.72 -13.80 -0.12
CA LYS A 374 -53.17 -13.95 0.13
C LYS A 374 -53.45 -14.55 1.51
N GLN A 375 -52.70 -15.58 1.90
CA GLN A 375 -52.87 -16.26 3.19
C GLN A 375 -52.40 -15.41 4.39
N SER A 376 -51.25 -14.74 4.28
CA SER A 376 -50.63 -14.01 5.39
C SER A 376 -51.21 -12.60 5.59
N ARG A 377 -51.75 -11.99 4.53
CA ARG A 377 -52.10 -10.56 4.45
C ARG A 377 -50.91 -9.67 4.86
N GLN A 378 -49.70 -10.05 4.45
CA GLN A 378 -48.46 -9.33 4.73
C GLN A 378 -47.59 -9.20 3.48
N LEU A 379 -46.80 -8.12 3.42
CA LEU A 379 -45.81 -7.94 2.36
C LEU A 379 -44.67 -8.97 2.50
N PRO A 380 -44.09 -9.45 1.39
CA PRO A 380 -42.92 -10.32 1.42
C PRO A 380 -41.67 -9.62 1.99
N GLU A 381 -40.69 -10.40 2.44
CA GLU A 381 -39.41 -9.92 3.00
C GLU A 381 -38.53 -9.12 2.01
N GLN A 382 -38.90 -9.16 0.73
CA GLN A 382 -38.23 -8.55 -0.41
C GLN A 382 -39.27 -7.69 -1.13
N LEU A 383 -38.94 -6.45 -1.44
CA LEU A 383 -39.84 -5.53 -2.16
C LEU A 383 -39.09 -4.77 -3.26
N ASP A 384 -39.84 -4.19 -4.19
CA ASP A 384 -39.26 -3.22 -5.11
C ASP A 384 -38.72 -2.02 -4.35
N VAL A 385 -37.51 -1.58 -4.72
CA VAL A 385 -36.82 -0.45 -4.07
C VAL A 385 -36.15 0.38 -5.15
N GLU A 386 -36.28 1.69 -5.08
CA GLU A 386 -35.41 2.63 -5.80
C GLU A 386 -34.57 3.44 -4.81
N GLU A 387 -33.30 3.63 -5.12
CA GLU A 387 -32.37 4.45 -4.32
C GLU A 387 -31.64 5.45 -5.22
N ARG A 388 -31.54 6.72 -4.79
CA ARG A 388 -30.75 7.74 -5.51
C ARG A 388 -30.09 8.68 -4.51
N GLY A 389 -28.83 9.02 -4.72
CA GLY A 389 -28.13 9.93 -3.82
C GLY A 389 -26.64 10.06 -4.08
N LEU A 390 -25.97 10.79 -3.20
CA LEU A 390 -24.55 11.11 -3.32
C LEU A 390 -23.72 10.21 -2.42
N GLY A 391 -22.48 9.97 -2.82
CA GLY A 391 -21.49 9.34 -1.96
C GLY A 391 -20.08 9.89 -2.17
N LEU A 392 -19.23 9.52 -1.22
CA LEU A 392 -17.83 9.88 -1.14
C LEU A 392 -17.02 8.62 -0.92
N GLU A 393 -15.97 8.45 -1.72
CA GLU A 393 -14.99 7.39 -1.59
C GLU A 393 -13.63 8.01 -1.23
N LEU A 394 -12.96 7.46 -0.23
CA LEU A 394 -11.59 7.81 0.13
C LEU A 394 -10.73 6.56 0.09
N ALA A 395 -9.75 6.53 -0.81
CA ALA A 395 -8.79 5.45 -0.95
C ALA A 395 -7.39 5.97 -0.59
N LEU A 396 -6.77 5.35 0.41
CA LEU A 396 -5.44 5.68 0.90
C LEU A 396 -4.60 4.40 0.96
N GLY A 397 -3.29 4.52 0.81
CA GLY A 397 -2.41 3.38 0.94
C GLY A 397 -0.96 3.69 0.64
N ARG A 398 -0.08 2.85 1.18
CA ARG A 398 1.34 2.82 0.87
C ARG A 398 1.82 1.39 1.03
N LEU A 399 2.02 0.72 -0.10
CA LEU A 399 2.63 -0.61 -0.18
C LEU A 399 4.06 -0.50 -0.71
N ASP A 400 4.88 -1.50 -0.40
CA ASP A 400 6.17 -1.73 -1.05
C ASP A 400 6.00 -2.29 -2.47
N GLU A 401 5.12 -3.28 -2.64
CA GLU A 401 4.79 -3.94 -3.90
C GLU A 401 3.26 -4.16 -4.04
N LEU A 402 2.73 -4.11 -5.27
CA LEU A 402 1.28 -4.16 -5.50
C LEU A 402 0.68 -5.57 -5.42
N PHE A 403 1.36 -6.59 -5.97
CA PHE A 403 0.81 -7.95 -6.09
C PHE A 403 1.10 -8.82 -4.85
N ASN A 404 2.32 -8.75 -4.34
CA ASN A 404 2.80 -9.46 -3.15
C ASN A 404 3.42 -8.49 -2.13
N PRO A 405 2.63 -7.55 -1.56
CA PRO A 405 3.11 -6.63 -0.53
C PRO A 405 3.66 -7.38 0.68
N ARG A 406 4.83 -6.97 1.16
CA ARG A 406 5.41 -7.44 2.44
C ARG A 406 5.23 -6.42 3.55
N LYS A 407 5.35 -5.14 3.22
CA LYS A 407 5.33 -4.01 4.14
C LYS A 407 4.43 -2.90 3.62
N GLY A 408 3.48 -2.48 4.45
CA GLY A 408 2.65 -1.32 4.14
C GLY A 408 1.24 -1.41 4.68
N TRP A 409 0.36 -0.57 4.15
CA TRP A 409 -1.05 -0.61 4.46
C TRP A 409 -1.90 -0.05 3.32
N THR A 410 -3.17 -0.42 3.30
CA THR A 410 -4.22 0.14 2.44
C THR A 410 -5.46 0.41 3.26
N GLY A 411 -6.21 1.46 2.94
CA GLY A 411 -7.48 1.77 3.54
C GLY A 411 -8.45 2.37 2.53
N SER A 412 -9.71 1.94 2.59
CA SER A 412 -10.80 2.48 1.77
C SER A 412 -12.01 2.79 2.65
N LEU A 413 -12.70 3.88 2.37
CA LEU A 413 -13.96 4.29 2.99
C LEU A 413 -14.92 4.75 1.90
N ASP A 414 -16.07 4.06 1.77
CA ASP A 414 -17.20 4.43 0.91
C ASP A 414 -18.36 4.82 1.83
N ILE A 415 -18.88 6.04 1.70
CA ILE A 415 -20.08 6.49 2.43
C ILE A 415 -21.03 7.09 1.40
N SER A 416 -22.29 6.67 1.40
CA SER A 416 -23.35 7.26 0.60
C SER A 416 -24.61 7.56 1.41
N LEU A 417 -25.28 8.65 1.04
CA LEU A 417 -26.54 9.11 1.58
C LEU A 417 -27.58 9.13 0.45
N LEU A 418 -28.59 8.28 0.60
CA LEU A 418 -29.52 7.90 -0.46
C LEU A 418 -30.94 8.23 -0.03
N ARG A 419 -31.72 8.81 -0.94
CA ARG A 419 -33.19 8.79 -0.85
C ARG A 419 -33.66 7.44 -1.36
N LYS A 420 -34.32 6.68 -0.49
CA LYS A 420 -34.97 5.41 -0.79
C LYS A 420 -36.47 5.64 -0.99
N THR A 421 -37.02 5.03 -2.04
CA THR A 421 -38.45 4.97 -2.35
C THR A 421 -38.86 3.54 -2.61
N ILE A 422 -40.02 3.14 -2.09
CA ILE A 422 -40.61 1.81 -2.30
C ILE A 422 -41.81 2.01 -3.25
N PRO A 423 -41.66 1.77 -4.56
CA PRO A 423 -42.82 1.75 -5.45
C PRO A 423 -43.75 0.58 -5.08
N LYS A 424 -45.07 0.77 -5.28
CA LYS A 424 -46.04 -0.31 -5.10
C LYS A 424 -45.92 -1.28 -6.28
N ASN A 425 -45.78 -2.58 -6.01
CA ASN A 425 -45.60 -3.60 -7.05
C ASN A 425 -46.98 -3.97 -7.63
N PRO A 426 -47.23 -3.82 -8.95
CA PRO A 426 -48.52 -4.12 -9.56
C PRO A 426 -48.99 -5.56 -9.31
N ALA A 427 -48.07 -6.53 -9.34
CA ALA A 427 -48.41 -7.94 -9.11
C ALA A 427 -48.89 -8.21 -7.66
N ILE A 428 -48.63 -7.30 -6.71
CA ILE A 428 -49.17 -7.36 -5.34
C ILE A 428 -50.48 -6.58 -5.25
N THR A 429 -50.56 -5.36 -5.80
CA THR A 429 -51.76 -4.51 -5.71
C THR A 429 -52.93 -5.03 -6.54
N GLU A 430 -52.66 -5.77 -7.62
CA GLU A 430 -53.68 -6.40 -8.48
C GLU A 430 -54.12 -7.79 -7.98
N LEU A 431 -53.63 -8.25 -6.83
CA LEU A 431 -54.09 -9.51 -6.24
C LEU A 431 -55.56 -9.41 -5.85
N GLN A 432 -56.32 -10.45 -6.18
CA GLN A 432 -57.70 -10.65 -5.73
C GLN A 432 -57.79 -11.98 -5.00
N ASP A 433 -58.62 -12.05 -3.97
CA ASP A 433 -58.86 -13.27 -3.20
C ASP A 433 -60.35 -13.60 -3.19
N ASP A 434 -60.71 -14.71 -3.85
CA ASP A 434 -62.09 -15.18 -3.97
C ASP A 434 -62.76 -15.44 -2.60
N SER A 435 -61.97 -15.64 -1.54
CA SER A 435 -62.47 -15.83 -0.17
C SER A 435 -62.78 -14.51 0.55
N GLN A 436 -62.18 -13.39 0.12
CA GLN A 436 -62.36 -12.05 0.69
C GLN A 436 -62.20 -10.98 -0.43
N PRO A 437 -63.20 -10.82 -1.31
CA PRO A 437 -63.11 -9.93 -2.48
C PRO A 437 -62.99 -8.44 -2.11
N ASP A 438 -63.41 -8.05 -0.90
CA ASP A 438 -63.34 -6.67 -0.39
C ASP A 438 -61.95 -6.28 0.16
N PHE A 439 -60.98 -7.22 0.22
CA PHE A 439 -59.64 -6.92 0.73
C PHE A 439 -58.74 -6.31 -0.36
N ASP A 440 -58.46 -5.01 -0.23
CA ASP A 440 -57.50 -4.29 -1.08
C ASP A 440 -56.05 -4.53 -0.62
N PHE A 441 -55.28 -5.25 -1.45
CA PHE A 441 -53.86 -5.53 -1.22
C PHE A 441 -52.96 -4.29 -1.34
N GLU A 442 -53.43 -3.18 -1.91
CA GLU A 442 -52.70 -1.92 -1.93
C GLU A 442 -52.48 -1.36 -0.50
N THR A 443 -53.43 -1.61 0.41
CA THR A 443 -53.36 -1.17 1.82
C THR A 443 -52.20 -1.80 2.60
N LEU A 444 -51.64 -2.93 2.13
CA LEU A 444 -50.48 -3.56 2.74
C LEU A 444 -49.26 -2.61 2.79
N TYR A 445 -49.14 -1.70 1.82
CA TYR A 445 -48.07 -0.70 1.76
C TYR A 445 -48.19 0.40 2.81
N ASP A 446 -49.36 0.61 3.41
CA ASP A 446 -49.56 1.62 4.47
C ASP A 446 -48.94 1.17 5.80
N SER A 447 -48.61 -0.12 5.93
CA SER A 447 -47.86 -0.69 7.07
C SER A 447 -46.36 -0.35 7.08
N ILE A 448 -45.83 0.25 6.01
CA ILE A 448 -44.40 0.55 5.84
C ILE A 448 -44.14 1.99 5.38
N SER A 449 -43.00 2.55 5.78
CA SER A 449 -42.59 3.85 5.27
C SER A 449 -42.03 3.74 3.84
N THR A 450 -42.84 4.12 2.86
CA THR A 450 -42.50 4.07 1.42
C THR A 450 -41.45 5.10 0.99
N LYS A 451 -41.08 6.04 1.87
CA LYS A 451 -40.04 7.05 1.64
C LYS A 451 -39.11 7.12 2.84
N SER A 452 -37.81 6.97 2.59
CA SER A 452 -36.81 6.99 3.66
C SER A 452 -35.47 7.53 3.18
N THR A 453 -34.61 7.87 4.14
CA THR A 453 -33.20 8.19 3.91
C THR A 453 -32.38 6.99 4.35
N GLN A 454 -31.68 6.37 3.41
CA GLN A 454 -30.73 5.30 3.65
C GLN A 454 -29.31 5.85 3.70
N MET A 455 -28.53 5.44 4.69
CA MET A 455 -27.09 5.63 4.72
C MET A 455 -26.42 4.28 4.56
N ARG A 456 -25.49 4.18 3.61
CA ARG A 456 -24.64 3.00 3.38
C ARG A 456 -23.20 3.42 3.61
N ALA A 457 -22.52 2.76 4.53
CA ALA A 457 -21.11 2.97 4.81
C ALA A 457 -20.37 1.64 4.71
N GLN A 458 -19.28 1.60 3.96
CA GLN A 458 -18.37 0.46 3.90
C GLN A 458 -16.94 0.93 4.09
N TRP A 459 -16.14 0.18 4.82
CA TRP A 459 -14.72 0.48 5.00
C TRP A 459 -13.89 -0.78 5.08
N ALA A 460 -12.66 -0.69 4.60
CA ALA A 460 -11.69 -1.76 4.66
C ALA A 460 -10.33 -1.19 5.04
N LEU A 461 -9.60 -1.88 5.91
CA LEU A 461 -8.20 -1.60 6.20
C LEU A 461 -7.40 -2.91 6.04
N SER A 462 -6.16 -2.81 5.60
CA SER A 462 -5.23 -3.93 5.60
C SER A 462 -3.82 -3.45 5.88
N TRP A 463 -3.09 -4.20 6.71
CA TRP A 463 -1.69 -3.99 7.06
C TRP A 463 -0.88 -5.19 6.64
N HIS A 464 0.30 -4.93 6.11
CA HIS A 464 1.29 -5.92 5.71
C HIS A 464 2.54 -5.72 6.57
N LEU A 465 2.88 -6.75 7.34
CA LEU A 465 3.97 -6.74 8.31
C LEU A 465 5.04 -7.75 7.89
N PRO A 466 6.28 -7.34 7.57
CA PRO A 466 7.34 -8.29 7.25
C PRO A 466 7.77 -9.02 8.54
N LEU A 467 7.81 -10.35 8.49
CA LEU A 467 8.26 -11.18 9.63
C LEU A 467 9.68 -11.70 9.39
N PHE A 468 9.93 -12.29 8.22
CA PHE A 468 11.25 -12.75 7.75
C PHE A 468 11.49 -12.27 6.31
N GLU A 469 12.66 -12.55 5.74
CA GLU A 469 13.07 -12.08 4.40
C GLU A 469 12.09 -12.45 3.28
N LEU A 470 11.42 -13.60 3.39
CA LEU A 470 10.46 -14.10 2.40
C LEU A 470 9.03 -14.19 2.94
N SER A 471 8.71 -13.62 4.10
CA SER A 471 7.36 -13.72 4.69
C SER A 471 6.72 -12.38 5.03
N SER A 472 5.39 -12.40 5.09
CA SER A 472 4.56 -11.27 5.50
C SER A 472 3.30 -11.76 6.23
N LEU A 473 2.92 -11.09 7.29
CA LEU A 473 1.60 -11.22 7.91
C LEU A 473 0.70 -10.12 7.37
N LYS A 474 -0.37 -10.48 6.67
CA LYS A 474 -1.49 -9.59 6.39
C LYS A 474 -2.46 -9.64 7.57
N LEU A 475 -2.80 -8.48 8.12
CA LEU A 475 -3.97 -8.29 8.97
C LEU A 475 -4.96 -7.41 8.21
N GLY A 476 -6.23 -7.79 8.16
CA GLY A 476 -7.27 -7.08 7.44
C GLY A 476 -8.55 -6.96 8.23
N ILE A 477 -9.32 -5.90 7.94
CA ILE A 477 -10.67 -5.69 8.43
C ILE A 477 -11.52 -5.16 7.28
N LEU A 478 -12.72 -5.68 7.12
CA LEU A 478 -13.74 -5.24 6.16
C LEU A 478 -15.06 -5.12 6.92
N SER A 479 -15.73 -3.98 6.84
CA SER A 479 -16.98 -3.73 7.54
C SER A 479 -17.94 -2.93 6.68
N GLY A 480 -19.24 -3.16 6.88
CA GLY A 480 -20.31 -2.44 6.19
C GLY A 480 -21.52 -2.26 7.09
N HIS A 481 -22.19 -1.13 6.95
CA HIS A 481 -23.39 -0.75 7.68
C HIS A 481 -24.43 -0.15 6.73
N LEU A 482 -25.67 -0.62 6.87
CA LEU A 482 -26.85 -0.20 6.15
C LEU A 482 -27.87 0.31 7.16
N LEU A 483 -28.21 1.59 7.10
CA LEU A 483 -29.06 2.26 8.09
C LEU A 483 -30.17 3.04 7.40
N ASN A 484 -31.43 2.67 7.66
CA ASN A 484 -32.60 3.39 7.18
C ASN A 484 -33.17 4.29 8.29
N ARG A 485 -33.45 5.55 7.95
CA ARG A 485 -34.30 6.47 8.74
C ARG A 485 -35.54 6.81 7.94
N SER A 486 -36.71 6.67 8.55
CA SER A 486 -37.98 7.16 7.95
C SER A 486 -37.89 8.66 7.73
N SER A 487 -38.44 9.16 6.62
CA SER A 487 -38.53 10.60 6.35
C SER A 487 -39.83 11.24 6.86
N SER A 488 -40.65 10.49 7.60
CA SER A 488 -41.88 11.00 8.24
C SER A 488 -41.66 11.26 9.72
N GLU A 489 -42.14 12.41 10.20
CA GLU A 489 -42.33 12.67 11.63
C GLU A 489 -43.56 11.90 12.16
N GLY A 490 -43.64 11.70 13.49
CA GLY A 490 -44.77 11.07 14.18
C GLY A 490 -44.71 9.54 14.28
N ASP A 491 -45.85 8.92 14.56
CA ASP A 491 -46.06 7.46 14.71
C ASP A 491 -45.94 6.66 13.39
N ALA A 492 -45.23 7.21 12.39
CA ALA A 492 -45.09 6.58 11.09
C ALA A 492 -44.34 5.24 11.17
N PRO A 493 -44.75 4.23 10.40
CA PRO A 493 -44.12 2.91 10.43
C PRO A 493 -42.61 2.95 10.16
N ARG A 494 -41.87 2.03 10.77
CA ARG A 494 -40.40 1.98 10.63
C ARG A 494 -40.00 1.78 9.16
N ALA A 495 -38.98 2.51 8.72
CA ALA A 495 -38.37 2.32 7.41
C ALA A 495 -37.60 1.00 7.37
N GLY A 496 -38.25 -0.07 6.91
CA GLY A 496 -37.68 -1.40 6.82
C GLY A 496 -36.45 -1.49 5.91
N ILE A 497 -35.57 -2.44 6.22
CA ILE A 497 -34.54 -2.96 5.30
C ILE A 497 -35.06 -4.31 4.79
N PHE A 498 -35.13 -4.46 3.48
CA PHE A 498 -35.58 -5.68 2.82
C PHE A 498 -34.42 -6.60 2.49
N ARG A 499 -34.70 -7.89 2.36
CA ARG A 499 -33.69 -8.96 2.22
C ARG A 499 -32.88 -8.88 0.92
N ASN A 500 -33.38 -8.14 -0.07
CA ASN A 500 -32.73 -7.80 -1.34
C ASN A 500 -31.83 -6.54 -1.29
N GLU A 501 -31.86 -5.77 -0.19
CA GLU A 501 -30.94 -4.64 0.06
C GLU A 501 -29.70 -5.02 0.88
N LEU A 502 -29.76 -6.14 1.62
CA LEU A 502 -28.71 -6.57 2.54
C LEU A 502 -27.39 -6.84 1.83
N PHE A 503 -26.27 -6.56 2.53
CA PHE A 503 -24.96 -7.02 2.08
C PHE A 503 -24.95 -8.55 2.03
N GLN A 504 -24.29 -9.09 1.01
CA GLN A 504 -24.13 -10.53 0.83
C GLN A 504 -22.64 -10.87 0.87
N LEU A 505 -22.30 -11.80 1.75
CA LEU A 505 -20.94 -12.18 2.14
C LEU A 505 -20.74 -13.69 2.01
N GLY A 506 -19.48 -14.10 1.99
CA GLY A 506 -19.09 -15.49 1.81
C GLY A 506 -18.56 -15.70 0.40
N GLY A 507 -17.51 -16.51 0.29
CA GLY A 507 -16.80 -16.76 -0.97
C GLY A 507 -15.31 -16.51 -0.84
N TYR A 508 -14.60 -16.46 -1.97
CA TYR A 508 -13.13 -16.36 -1.94
C TYR A 508 -12.57 -14.96 -1.63
N ARG A 509 -13.41 -13.91 -1.67
CA ARG A 509 -12.99 -12.49 -1.62
C ARG A 509 -13.11 -11.82 -0.26
N ASP A 510 -14.14 -12.14 0.51
CA ASP A 510 -14.47 -11.46 1.78
C ASP A 510 -14.38 -12.41 2.99
N LEU A 511 -15.08 -13.54 2.95
CA LEU A 511 -15.21 -14.48 4.06
C LEU A 511 -15.11 -15.92 3.56
N ARG A 512 -13.88 -16.46 3.60
CA ARG A 512 -13.54 -17.75 2.98
C ARG A 512 -14.10 -18.93 3.77
N GLY A 513 -14.41 -20.01 3.06
CA GLY A 513 -14.96 -21.26 3.63
C GLY A 513 -16.48 -21.36 3.57
N PHE A 514 -17.17 -20.32 3.13
CA PHE A 514 -18.61 -20.26 2.91
C PHE A 514 -18.92 -20.25 1.40
N ASP A 515 -20.16 -20.54 1.02
CA ASP A 515 -20.57 -20.41 -0.38
C ASP A 515 -20.66 -18.93 -0.78
N GLU A 516 -20.40 -18.65 -2.06
CA GLU A 516 -20.45 -17.28 -2.61
C GLU A 516 -21.81 -16.62 -2.28
N ARG A 517 -21.78 -15.49 -1.57
CA ARG A 517 -22.96 -14.70 -1.17
C ARG A 517 -24.01 -15.43 -0.32
N SER A 518 -23.64 -16.50 0.39
CA SER A 518 -24.61 -17.25 1.19
C SER A 518 -25.08 -16.54 2.46
N LEU A 519 -24.26 -15.64 3.02
CA LEU A 519 -24.52 -14.98 4.30
C LEU A 519 -25.01 -13.55 4.07
N ARG A 520 -26.01 -13.10 4.84
CA ARG A 520 -26.60 -11.76 4.71
C ARG A 520 -26.34 -10.92 5.97
N ALA A 521 -26.25 -9.61 5.79
CA ALA A 521 -26.10 -8.66 6.90
C ALA A 521 -26.57 -7.25 6.52
N SER A 522 -27.15 -6.53 7.48
CA SER A 522 -27.30 -5.07 7.44
C SER A 522 -26.07 -4.38 8.06
N SER A 523 -25.45 -5.00 9.06
CA SER A 523 -24.19 -4.57 9.68
C SER A 523 -23.24 -5.75 9.78
N PHE A 524 -21.97 -5.55 9.44
CA PHE A 524 -20.98 -6.63 9.57
C PHE A 524 -19.57 -6.10 9.82
N ALA A 525 -18.72 -6.98 10.36
CA ALA A 525 -17.27 -6.82 10.40
C ALA A 525 -16.59 -8.18 10.19
N VAL A 526 -15.74 -8.30 9.17
CA VAL A 526 -14.86 -9.44 8.91
C VAL A 526 -13.43 -9.06 9.27
N LEU A 527 -12.77 -9.86 10.09
CA LEU A 527 -11.36 -9.78 10.46
C LEU A 527 -10.59 -10.90 9.75
N THR A 528 -9.53 -10.56 9.02
CA THR A 528 -8.65 -11.51 8.33
C THR A 528 -7.25 -11.48 8.95
N ALA A 529 -6.73 -12.65 9.32
CA ALA A 529 -5.30 -12.86 9.54
C ALA A 529 -4.78 -13.83 8.48
N GLU A 530 -3.71 -13.47 7.76
CA GLU A 530 -3.17 -14.27 6.67
C GLU A 530 -1.63 -14.25 6.68
N TYR A 531 -1.02 -15.38 7.02
CA TYR A 531 0.42 -15.57 6.97
C TYR A 531 0.83 -15.99 5.55
N ARG A 532 1.78 -15.26 4.96
CA ARG A 532 2.24 -15.44 3.58
C ARG A 532 3.71 -15.80 3.55
N TRP A 533 4.06 -16.81 2.77
CA TRP A 533 5.42 -17.11 2.33
C TRP A 533 5.53 -16.82 0.84
N LEU A 534 6.36 -15.83 0.48
CA LEU A 534 6.54 -15.33 -0.87
C LEU A 534 7.74 -16.02 -1.52
N THR A 535 7.49 -16.79 -2.56
CA THR A 535 8.52 -17.51 -3.32
C THR A 535 8.95 -16.77 -4.59
N GLY A 536 8.30 -15.64 -4.90
CA GLY A 536 8.69 -14.72 -5.97
C GLY A 536 7.75 -13.50 -6.05
N PRO A 537 7.99 -12.57 -6.98
CA PRO A 537 7.17 -11.36 -7.14
C PRO A 537 5.68 -11.65 -7.37
N ASP A 538 5.38 -12.74 -8.08
CA ASP A 538 4.03 -13.20 -8.43
C ASP A 538 3.63 -14.53 -7.76
N SER A 539 4.47 -15.09 -6.87
CA SER A 539 4.28 -16.43 -6.29
C SER A 539 4.25 -16.40 -4.76
N ARG A 540 3.24 -17.04 -4.16
CA ARG A 540 3.10 -17.15 -2.70
C ARG A 540 2.36 -18.42 -2.27
N PHE A 541 2.72 -18.94 -1.10
CA PHE A 541 1.88 -19.81 -0.28
C PHE A 541 1.30 -18.99 0.87
N TYR A 542 0.09 -19.31 1.34
CA TYR A 542 -0.51 -18.64 2.49
C TYR A 542 -1.44 -19.54 3.30
N LEU A 543 -1.50 -19.24 4.60
CA LEU A 543 -2.48 -19.76 5.56
C LEU A 543 -3.33 -18.59 6.04
N PHE A 544 -4.64 -18.79 6.21
CA PHE A 544 -5.53 -17.72 6.64
C PHE A 544 -6.57 -18.17 7.68
N ALA A 545 -7.04 -17.17 8.43
CA ALA A 545 -8.22 -17.22 9.27
C ALA A 545 -9.06 -15.96 9.02
N ASP A 546 -10.35 -16.14 8.73
CA ASP A 546 -11.34 -15.07 8.59
C ASP A 546 -12.40 -15.25 9.68
N TYR A 547 -12.55 -14.29 10.59
CA TYR A 547 -13.62 -14.28 11.59
C TYR A 547 -14.60 -13.16 11.29
N ALA A 548 -15.89 -13.42 11.31
CA ALA A 548 -16.92 -12.42 11.06
C ALA A 548 -17.86 -12.25 12.25
N TRP A 549 -18.32 -11.02 12.46
CA TRP A 549 -19.56 -10.69 13.15
C TRP A 549 -20.55 -10.19 12.10
N LEU A 550 -21.70 -10.84 12.02
CA LEU A 550 -22.79 -10.49 11.12
C LEU A 550 -24.04 -10.15 11.93
N GLU A 551 -24.72 -9.07 11.54
CA GLU A 551 -26.01 -8.68 12.05
C GLU A 551 -26.96 -8.36 10.89
N GLU A 552 -28.05 -9.11 10.79
CA GLU A 552 -29.19 -8.82 9.92
C GLU A 552 -30.31 -8.21 10.75
N ARG A 553 -30.57 -6.91 10.58
CA ARG A 553 -31.78 -6.22 11.03
C ARG A 553 -32.62 -5.90 9.80
N SER A 554 -33.50 -6.82 9.43
CA SER A 554 -34.37 -6.70 8.25
C SER A 554 -35.84 -6.80 8.66
N VAL A 555 -36.76 -6.65 7.70
CA VAL A 555 -38.19 -6.95 7.94
C VAL A 555 -38.46 -8.42 8.27
N ALA A 556 -37.51 -9.33 7.98
CA ALA A 556 -37.59 -10.74 8.35
C ALA A 556 -37.25 -10.99 9.84
N GLY A 557 -36.58 -10.04 10.50
CA GLY A 557 -36.22 -10.13 11.91
C GLY A 557 -34.85 -9.56 12.24
N ASN A 558 -34.39 -9.83 13.46
CA ASN A 558 -33.06 -9.48 13.95
C ASN A 558 -32.27 -10.76 14.22
N PHE A 559 -31.21 -11.00 13.47
CA PHE A 559 -30.34 -12.17 13.58
C PHE A 559 -28.88 -11.75 13.73
N THR A 560 -28.15 -12.44 14.60
CA THR A 560 -26.71 -12.25 14.80
C THR A 560 -26.00 -13.58 14.61
N GLU A 561 -24.88 -13.59 13.89
CA GLU A 561 -24.13 -14.79 13.55
C GLU A 561 -22.62 -14.49 13.63
N HIS A 562 -21.82 -15.51 13.97
CA HIS A 562 -20.38 -15.40 14.17
C HIS A 562 -19.60 -16.44 13.33
N PRO A 563 -19.55 -16.29 12.00
CA PRO A 563 -18.87 -17.23 11.12
C PRO A 563 -17.34 -17.24 11.33
N LEU A 564 -16.72 -18.42 11.24
CA LEU A 564 -15.27 -18.59 11.21
C LEU A 564 -14.85 -19.40 9.98
N GLY A 565 -13.98 -18.83 9.17
CA GLY A 565 -13.32 -19.45 8.03
C GLY A 565 -11.84 -19.72 8.31
N LEU A 566 -11.34 -20.90 7.95
CA LEU A 566 -9.92 -21.27 8.02
C LEU A 566 -9.49 -21.90 6.70
N GLY A 567 -8.23 -21.73 6.30
CA GLY A 567 -7.74 -22.42 5.12
C GLY A 567 -6.31 -22.11 4.71
N ALA A 568 -5.98 -22.61 3.52
CA ALA A 568 -4.69 -22.47 2.88
C ALA A 568 -4.88 -22.15 1.40
N GLY A 569 -3.89 -21.49 0.80
CA GLY A 569 -3.87 -21.26 -0.62
C GLY A 569 -2.47 -21.08 -1.16
N LEU A 570 -2.36 -21.17 -2.48
CA LEU A 570 -1.14 -20.92 -3.22
C LEU A 570 -1.43 -20.11 -4.46
N THR A 571 -0.42 -19.40 -4.93
CA THR A 571 -0.42 -18.64 -6.17
C THR A 571 0.94 -18.84 -6.83
N PHE A 572 0.95 -19.24 -8.09
CA PHE A 572 2.16 -19.46 -8.89
C PHE A 572 2.14 -18.54 -10.10
N GLY A 573 3.15 -17.67 -10.21
CA GLY A 573 3.39 -16.89 -11.41
C GLY A 573 4.03 -17.72 -12.53
N THR A 574 3.55 -17.50 -13.75
CA THR A 574 4.08 -18.02 -15.02
C THR A 574 4.21 -16.87 -16.03
N PRO A 575 4.95 -17.03 -17.14
CA PRO A 575 5.04 -15.99 -18.17
C PRO A 575 3.68 -15.59 -18.77
N ALA A 576 2.70 -16.50 -18.80
CA ALA A 576 1.37 -16.27 -19.36
C ALA A 576 0.35 -15.70 -18.36
N GLY A 577 0.66 -15.72 -17.05
CA GLY A 577 -0.32 -15.40 -16.02
C GLY A 577 -0.03 -16.01 -14.65
N GLN A 578 -0.94 -15.83 -13.68
CA GLN A 578 -0.87 -16.47 -12.36
C GLN A 578 -1.93 -17.59 -12.25
N LEU A 579 -1.56 -18.73 -11.68
CA LEU A 579 -2.49 -19.79 -11.25
C LEU A 579 -2.67 -19.71 -9.74
N ALA A 580 -3.91 -19.70 -9.26
CA ALA A 580 -4.25 -19.66 -7.83
C ALA A 580 -5.14 -20.85 -7.43
N ILE A 581 -4.82 -21.47 -6.29
CA ILE A 581 -5.59 -22.57 -5.69
C ILE A 581 -5.90 -22.18 -4.25
N ASN A 582 -7.16 -22.25 -3.85
CA ASN A 582 -7.60 -22.03 -2.47
C ASN A 582 -8.38 -23.23 -1.95
N LEU A 583 -8.10 -23.60 -0.69
CA LEU A 583 -8.80 -24.61 0.09
C LEU A 583 -9.29 -23.95 1.38
N ALA A 584 -10.61 -23.93 1.59
CA ALA A 584 -11.23 -23.25 2.72
C ALA A 584 -12.31 -24.09 3.42
N PHE A 585 -12.40 -23.94 4.74
CA PHE A 585 -13.41 -24.56 5.60
C PHE A 585 -14.10 -23.48 6.43
N GLY A 586 -15.43 -23.42 6.39
CA GLY A 586 -16.24 -22.51 7.20
C GLY A 586 -16.99 -23.25 8.31
N LYS A 587 -17.33 -22.54 9.37
CA LYS A 587 -18.34 -22.94 10.35
C LYS A 587 -19.16 -21.75 10.84
N LEU A 588 -20.43 -21.99 11.17
CA LEU A 588 -21.29 -21.03 11.86
C LEU A 588 -21.18 -21.21 13.39
N GLN A 589 -21.78 -20.29 14.15
CA GLN A 589 -21.80 -20.36 15.61
C GLN A 589 -22.51 -21.63 16.09
N GLY A 590 -21.98 -22.25 17.14
CA GLY A 590 -22.50 -23.51 17.69
C GLY A 590 -22.23 -24.76 16.82
N GLN A 591 -21.75 -24.62 15.59
CA GLN A 591 -21.44 -25.73 14.70
C GLN A 591 -19.97 -26.15 14.76
N SER A 592 -19.70 -27.39 14.35
CA SER A 592 -18.34 -27.91 14.09
C SER A 592 -17.94 -27.63 12.64
N PHE A 593 -16.63 -27.56 12.36
CA PHE A 593 -16.15 -27.48 10.97
C PHE A 593 -16.50 -28.75 10.19
N ASP A 594 -17.08 -28.58 9.00
CA ASP A 594 -17.26 -29.67 8.05
C ASP A 594 -15.98 -29.90 7.22
N TRP A 595 -15.04 -30.63 7.81
CA TRP A 595 -13.79 -31.04 7.17
C TRP A 595 -13.98 -31.93 5.93
N ARG A 596 -15.20 -32.45 5.67
CA ARG A 596 -15.50 -33.34 4.53
C ARG A 596 -15.95 -32.59 3.29
N ASN A 597 -16.41 -31.35 3.42
CA ASN A 597 -16.89 -30.51 2.32
C ASN A 597 -16.11 -29.18 2.23
N PRO A 598 -14.81 -29.21 1.91
CA PRO A 598 -14.06 -27.99 1.64
C PRO A 598 -14.65 -27.19 0.48
N LYS A 599 -14.52 -25.86 0.56
CA LYS A 599 -14.71 -24.96 -0.58
C LYS A 599 -13.38 -24.87 -1.34
N ILE A 600 -13.40 -25.19 -2.62
CA ILE A 600 -12.21 -25.20 -3.49
C ILE A 600 -12.43 -24.21 -4.63
N HIS A 601 -11.50 -23.25 -4.77
CA HIS A 601 -11.50 -22.27 -5.85
C HIS A 601 -10.21 -22.39 -6.66
N LEU A 602 -10.36 -22.52 -7.98
CA LEU A 602 -9.26 -22.62 -8.95
C LEU A 602 -9.33 -21.43 -9.91
N GLY A 603 -8.33 -20.55 -9.85
CA GLY A 603 -8.28 -19.32 -10.64
C GLY A 603 -7.08 -19.28 -11.56
N TYR A 604 -7.29 -18.82 -12.80
CA TYR A 604 -6.24 -18.45 -13.73
C TYR A 604 -6.36 -16.97 -14.08
N VAL A 605 -5.26 -16.23 -13.99
CA VAL A 605 -5.15 -14.78 -14.22
C VAL A 605 -4.18 -14.57 -15.37
N GLY A 606 -4.68 -14.52 -16.61
CA GLY A 606 -3.85 -14.34 -17.81
C GLY A 606 -3.39 -12.90 -17.97
N ARG A 607 -2.14 -12.69 -18.42
CA ARG A 607 -1.58 -11.37 -18.74
C ARG A 607 -1.41 -11.22 -20.24
N PHE A 608 -1.83 -10.07 -20.80
CA PHE A 608 -1.71 -9.77 -22.23
C PHE A 608 -1.51 -8.27 -22.52
#